data_AF-A0A1G7ZXG8-F1
#
_entry.id   AF-A0A1G7ZXG8-F1
#
_cell.length_a   1.000
_cell.length_b   1.000
_cell.length_c   1.000
_cell.angle_alpha   90.00
_cell.angle_beta   90.00
_cell.angle_gamma   90.00
#
_symmetry.space_group_name_H-M   'P 1'
#
loop_
_entity.id
_entity.type
_entity.pdbx_description
1 polymer ?
#
loop_
_entity_poly.entity_id
_entity_poly.type
_entity_poly.pdbx_seq_one_letter_code
_entity_poly.pdbx_strand_id
1 'polypeptide(L)'
;MTKRADFKRRVRARMAKTGESYATARSRLLADEPGTAAATPAAAEMAAALHVSNGDATDLAGTGLAERVLYWRDVLHEGPVPAVGPEELRRIRVGFLAGAGVADRAESAAMFAERDRTLEANRDGEYVLWFEADLYDQLQIIQILARLAELGVPARRITLICIGEHPGIARFGGLGQLTAEQLRELPATNACARLTPAALRLATDAWAAFRAPTPDGLRAVAGSRSGELRFLGEAFDRLSREYPATRDGLSLTERRILAAVADGATSAETAFVRAGARETRPYLGDTSSFAMMDRMASAPVPLLSIEPADRRVDRGTGLRLTGTGARVLAGAADHVTLNGIDRWIGGVHLRGRRVPWRWDDGTETLIRPPEADPQDPPHPTP
;
A
#
# COMPACT_ATOMS: atom_id res chain seq x y z
N MET A 1 37.21 -17.11 14.52
CA MET A 1 37.48 -15.86 13.77
C MET A 1 38.26 -16.07 12.45
N THR A 2 38.85 -17.24 12.20
CA THR A 2 39.76 -17.53 11.08
C THR A 2 39.10 -17.77 9.71
N LYS A 3 37.92 -18.40 9.65
CA LYS A 3 37.22 -18.74 8.38
C LYS A 3 36.85 -17.53 7.51
N ARG A 4 36.50 -16.39 8.13
CA ARG A 4 36.11 -15.16 7.40
C ARG A 4 37.29 -14.43 6.77
N ALA A 5 38.49 -14.53 7.35
CA ALA A 5 39.71 -13.92 6.80
C ALA A 5 40.19 -14.66 5.55
N ASP A 6 40.13 -15.99 5.59
CA ASP A 6 40.52 -16.87 4.49
C ASP A 6 39.60 -16.71 3.27
N PHE A 7 38.29 -16.61 3.51
CA PHE A 7 37.32 -16.39 2.43
C PHE A 7 37.50 -15.03 1.74
N LYS A 8 37.68 -13.95 2.52
CA LYS A 8 37.96 -12.61 1.96
C LYS A 8 39.25 -12.60 1.11
N ARG A 9 40.26 -13.37 1.50
CA ARG A 9 41.52 -13.52 0.73
C ARG A 9 41.27 -14.25 -0.60
N ARG A 10 40.45 -15.31 -0.61
CA ARG A 10 40.04 -16.02 -1.85
C ARG A 10 39.27 -15.10 -2.80
N VAL A 11 38.35 -14.28 -2.30
CA VAL A 11 37.59 -13.31 -3.12
C VAL A 11 38.54 -12.31 -3.78
N ARG A 12 39.46 -11.71 -3.02
CA ARG A 12 40.44 -10.76 -3.56
C ARG A 12 41.38 -11.40 -4.60
N ALA A 13 41.82 -12.64 -4.36
CA ALA A 13 42.65 -13.36 -5.32
C ALA A 13 41.92 -13.64 -6.65
N ARG A 14 40.63 -13.97 -6.59
CA ARG A 14 39.80 -14.18 -7.80
C ARG A 14 39.57 -12.87 -8.55
N MET A 15 39.25 -11.78 -7.86
CA MET A 15 39.09 -10.46 -8.49
C MET A 15 40.35 -10.05 -9.24
N ALA A 16 41.53 -10.23 -8.64
CA ALA A 16 42.81 -9.93 -9.27
C ALA A 16 43.08 -10.80 -10.51
N LYS A 17 42.60 -12.06 -10.51
CA LYS A 17 42.78 -13.00 -11.62
C LYS A 17 41.81 -12.79 -12.79
N THR A 18 40.60 -12.31 -12.51
CA THR A 18 39.48 -12.32 -13.47
C THR A 18 38.98 -10.93 -13.87
N GLY A 19 39.35 -9.88 -13.12
CA GLY A 19 38.80 -8.54 -13.28
C GLY A 19 37.36 -8.40 -12.79
N GLU A 20 36.77 -9.44 -12.18
CA GLU A 20 35.40 -9.44 -11.67
C GLU A 20 35.22 -8.45 -10.49
N SER A 21 34.00 -7.91 -10.36
CA SER A 21 33.60 -7.11 -9.19
C SER A 21 33.63 -7.97 -7.91
N TYR A 22 33.76 -7.33 -6.73
CA TYR A 22 33.77 -8.05 -5.45
C TYR A 22 32.50 -8.89 -5.24
N ALA A 23 31.33 -8.38 -5.64
CA ALA A 23 30.05 -9.07 -5.51
C ALA A 23 30.00 -10.34 -6.38
N THR A 24 30.44 -10.22 -7.65
CA THR A 24 30.50 -11.33 -8.60
C THR A 24 31.50 -12.40 -8.15
N ALA A 25 32.72 -12.00 -7.76
CA ALA A 25 33.76 -12.92 -7.30
C ALA A 25 33.36 -13.64 -6.00
N ARG A 26 32.68 -12.94 -5.09
CA ARG A 26 32.13 -13.51 -3.85
C ARG A 26 31.02 -14.52 -4.15
N SER A 27 30.07 -14.19 -5.02
CA SER A 27 28.97 -15.09 -5.39
C SER A 27 29.48 -16.39 -6.03
N ARG A 28 30.44 -16.30 -6.96
CA ARG A 28 31.06 -17.48 -7.59
C ARG A 28 31.81 -18.36 -6.59
N LEU A 29 32.57 -17.76 -5.66
CA LEU A 29 33.29 -18.53 -4.64
C LEU A 29 32.38 -19.15 -3.57
N LEU A 30 31.18 -18.58 -3.34
CA LEU A 30 30.15 -19.20 -2.50
C LEU A 30 29.48 -20.38 -3.22
N ALA A 31 29.32 -20.29 -4.55
CA ALA A 31 28.81 -21.40 -5.36
C ALA A 31 29.81 -22.57 -5.46
N ASP A 32 31.12 -22.29 -5.42
CA ASP A 32 32.20 -23.28 -5.52
C ASP A 32 32.61 -23.93 -4.16
N GLU A 33 31.97 -23.59 -3.03
CA GLU A 33 32.27 -24.29 -1.76
C GLU A 33 31.63 -25.69 -1.74
N PRO A 34 32.42 -26.78 -1.55
CA PRO A 34 31.87 -28.12 -1.46
C PRO A 34 31.16 -28.27 -0.11
N GLY A 35 29.83 -28.13 -0.15
CA GLY A 35 28.96 -28.14 1.02
C GLY A 35 27.54 -27.62 0.77
N THR A 36 27.26 -27.03 -0.40
CA THR A 36 25.89 -26.79 -0.85
C THR A 36 25.25 -28.13 -1.20
N ALA A 37 24.46 -28.67 -0.25
CA ALA A 37 23.50 -29.71 -0.54
C ALA A 37 22.75 -29.34 -1.83
N ALA A 38 22.58 -30.30 -2.74
CA ALA A 38 21.79 -30.09 -3.95
C ALA A 38 20.48 -29.39 -3.54
N ALA A 39 20.17 -28.26 -4.18
CA ALA A 39 18.96 -27.50 -3.88
C ALA A 39 17.78 -28.47 -3.91
N THR A 40 16.98 -28.49 -2.85
CA THR A 40 15.79 -29.32 -2.82
C THR A 40 14.89 -28.92 -4.00
N PRO A 41 14.11 -29.84 -4.60
CA PRO A 41 13.21 -29.50 -5.71
C PRO A 41 12.32 -28.29 -5.41
N ALA A 42 11.87 -28.15 -4.16
CA ALA A 42 11.10 -26.99 -3.69
C ALA A 42 11.90 -25.67 -3.68
N ALA A 43 13.19 -25.71 -3.35
CA ALA A 43 14.06 -24.53 -3.41
C ALA A 43 14.36 -24.12 -4.86
N ALA A 44 14.49 -25.09 -5.77
CA ALA A 44 14.65 -24.82 -7.20
C ALA A 44 13.36 -24.27 -7.84
N GLU A 45 12.19 -24.80 -7.46
CA GLU A 45 10.87 -24.28 -7.87
C GLU A 45 10.67 -22.84 -7.39
N MET A 46 11.01 -22.55 -6.12
CA MET A 46 10.98 -21.20 -5.57
C MET A 46 11.89 -20.27 -6.37
N ALA A 47 13.17 -20.63 -6.57
CA ALA A 47 14.14 -19.80 -7.29
C ALA A 47 13.69 -19.41 -8.72
N ALA A 48 13.05 -20.36 -9.43
CA ALA A 48 12.62 -20.17 -10.81
C ALA A 48 11.25 -19.47 -10.96
N ALA A 49 10.48 -19.33 -9.87
CA ALA A 49 9.18 -18.67 -9.88
C ALA A 49 9.30 -17.19 -10.28
N LEU A 50 8.17 -16.59 -10.67
CA LEU A 50 8.11 -15.13 -10.76
C LEU A 50 7.80 -14.58 -9.37
N HIS A 51 8.75 -13.87 -8.78
CA HIS A 51 8.57 -13.20 -7.50
C HIS A 51 7.94 -11.84 -7.74
N VAL A 52 6.89 -11.51 -6.99
CA VAL A 52 6.23 -10.20 -7.08
C VAL A 52 6.30 -9.53 -5.70
N SER A 53 6.67 -8.25 -5.68
CA SER A 53 6.76 -7.43 -4.46
C SER A 53 6.16 -6.04 -4.71
N ASN A 54 5.80 -5.33 -3.65
CA ASN A 54 5.22 -3.99 -3.74
C ASN A 54 6.16 -2.95 -4.40
N GLY A 55 7.47 -3.08 -4.15
CA GLY A 55 8.53 -2.17 -4.55
C GLY A 55 9.92 -2.75 -4.26
N ASP A 56 10.94 -1.94 -4.48
CA ASP A 56 12.37 -2.30 -4.44
C ASP A 56 13.07 -2.03 -3.10
N ALA A 57 12.34 -1.57 -2.08
CA ALA A 57 12.87 -1.43 -0.73
C ALA A 57 13.26 -2.78 -0.11
N THR A 58 12.66 -3.89 -0.57
CA THR A 58 12.97 -5.25 -0.13
C THR A 58 14.03 -5.88 -1.02
N ASP A 59 15.19 -6.23 -0.46
CA ASP A 59 16.29 -6.87 -1.20
C ASP A 59 16.04 -8.37 -1.45
N LEU A 60 15.03 -8.67 -2.26
CA LEU A 60 14.70 -10.05 -2.66
C LEU A 60 15.84 -10.68 -3.48
N ALA A 61 16.52 -9.90 -4.32
CA ALA A 61 17.63 -10.42 -5.12
C ALA A 61 18.81 -10.88 -4.25
N GLY A 62 19.14 -10.15 -3.17
CA GLY A 62 20.18 -10.50 -2.21
C GLY A 62 19.89 -11.77 -1.39
N THR A 63 18.64 -12.26 -1.39
CA THR A 63 18.30 -13.54 -0.76
C THR A 63 18.82 -14.74 -1.54
N GLY A 64 18.98 -14.62 -2.87
CA GLY A 64 19.21 -15.78 -3.75
C GLY A 64 18.01 -16.72 -3.89
N LEU A 65 16.85 -16.36 -3.33
CA LEU A 65 15.58 -17.10 -3.50
C LEU A 65 14.80 -16.68 -4.74
N ALA A 66 15.14 -15.55 -5.35
CA ALA A 66 14.38 -14.95 -6.44
C ALA A 66 15.30 -14.60 -7.60
N GLU A 67 15.25 -15.38 -8.69
CA GLU A 67 15.98 -15.06 -9.91
C GLU A 67 15.27 -13.99 -10.74
N ARG A 68 13.94 -13.96 -10.67
CA ARG A 68 13.08 -13.06 -11.43
C ARG A 68 12.16 -12.32 -10.47
N VAL A 69 12.33 -11.00 -10.37
CA VAL A 69 11.53 -10.14 -9.49
C VAL A 69 10.76 -9.13 -10.33
N LEU A 70 9.47 -9.00 -10.04
CA LEU A 70 8.56 -8.03 -10.59
C LEU A 70 8.07 -7.10 -9.48
N TYR A 71 8.25 -5.79 -9.64
CA TYR A 71 7.77 -4.80 -8.68
C TYR A 71 6.46 -4.18 -9.14
N TRP A 72 5.48 -4.08 -8.23
CA TRP A 72 4.13 -3.68 -8.60
C TRP A 72 3.93 -2.17 -8.70
N ARG A 73 4.45 -1.40 -7.73
CA ARG A 73 4.60 0.07 -7.74
C ARG A 73 3.32 0.85 -8.07
N ASP A 74 2.19 0.55 -7.43
CA ASP A 74 0.94 1.33 -7.59
C ASP A 74 0.31 1.70 -6.24
N VAL A 75 0.00 2.98 -6.06
CA VAL A 75 -0.65 3.55 -4.87
C VAL A 75 -2.16 3.47 -5.01
N LEU A 76 -2.71 2.26 -4.91
CA LEU A 76 -4.13 1.99 -5.17
C LEU A 76 -5.08 2.63 -4.15
N HIS A 77 -4.62 2.95 -2.94
CA HIS A 77 -5.44 3.66 -1.93
C HIS A 77 -5.66 5.15 -2.27
N GLU A 78 -5.05 5.65 -3.35
CA GLU A 78 -5.30 6.99 -3.88
C GLU A 78 -5.66 6.92 -5.38
N GLY A 79 -6.51 7.86 -5.80
CA GLY A 79 -6.90 8.02 -7.20
C GLY A 79 -7.88 6.97 -7.72
N PRO A 80 -8.33 7.13 -8.98
CA PRO A 80 -9.37 6.30 -9.58
C PRO A 80 -8.93 4.85 -9.85
N VAL A 81 -9.77 3.89 -9.48
CA VAL A 81 -9.66 2.46 -9.83
C VAL A 81 -11.03 1.93 -10.30
N PRO A 82 -11.62 2.48 -11.39
CA PRO A 82 -12.97 2.09 -11.83
C PRO A 82 -12.99 0.67 -12.41
N ALA A 83 -14.16 0.04 -12.47
CA ALA A 83 -14.40 -1.27 -13.07
C ALA A 83 -14.36 -1.26 -14.62
N VAL A 84 -13.18 -0.98 -15.18
CA VAL A 84 -12.86 -0.97 -16.62
C VAL A 84 -11.91 -2.11 -17.01
N GLY A 85 -11.63 -2.29 -18.31
CA GLY A 85 -10.65 -3.29 -18.77
C GLY A 85 -9.21 -3.00 -18.29
N PRO A 86 -8.30 -4.00 -18.23
CA PRO A 86 -6.94 -3.83 -17.71
C PRO A 86 -6.12 -2.73 -18.41
N GLU A 87 -6.23 -2.62 -19.74
CA GLU A 87 -5.54 -1.58 -20.51
C GLU A 87 -6.04 -0.16 -20.17
N GLU A 88 -7.35 0.00 -20.03
CA GLU A 88 -7.93 1.27 -19.64
C GLU A 88 -7.59 1.62 -18.19
N LEU A 89 -7.64 0.65 -17.29
CA LEU A 89 -7.20 0.84 -15.91
C LEU A 89 -5.74 1.29 -15.87
N ARG A 90 -4.84 0.63 -16.60
CA ARG A 90 -3.42 1.05 -16.69
C ARG A 90 -3.29 2.50 -17.15
N ARG A 91 -4.01 2.91 -18.21
CA ARG A 91 -3.99 4.31 -18.68
C ARG A 91 -4.45 5.29 -17.61
N ILE A 92 -5.52 4.97 -16.90
CA ILE A 92 -6.05 5.78 -15.79
C ILE A 92 -5.03 5.89 -14.66
N ARG A 93 -4.43 4.77 -14.23
CA ARG A 93 -3.45 4.74 -13.13
C ARG A 93 -2.17 5.51 -13.47
N VAL A 94 -1.61 5.28 -14.65
CA VAL A 94 -0.44 6.04 -15.15
C VAL A 94 -0.75 7.54 -15.24
N GLY A 95 -1.96 7.89 -15.71
CA GLY A 95 -2.41 9.28 -15.76
C GLY A 95 -2.48 9.94 -14.38
N PHE A 96 -3.00 9.22 -13.38
CA PHE A 96 -3.09 9.69 -12.01
C PHE A 96 -1.71 9.88 -11.36
N LEU A 97 -0.83 8.88 -11.45
CA LEU A 97 0.51 8.91 -10.84
C LEU A 97 1.39 10.02 -11.45
N ALA A 98 1.31 10.22 -12.77
CA ALA A 98 1.99 11.33 -13.44
C ALA A 98 1.45 12.70 -13.00
N GLY A 99 0.13 12.84 -12.88
CA GLY A 99 -0.50 14.08 -12.41
C GLY A 99 -0.17 14.45 -10.97
N ALA A 100 0.05 13.43 -10.11
CA ALA A 100 0.47 13.61 -8.73
C ALA A 100 1.96 13.99 -8.59
N GLY A 101 2.73 14.05 -9.69
CA GLY A 101 4.16 14.32 -9.66
C GLY A 101 5.00 13.15 -9.10
N VAL A 102 4.43 11.95 -9.07
CA VAL A 102 5.06 10.74 -8.51
C VAL A 102 6.05 10.11 -9.50
N ALA A 103 5.85 10.29 -10.80
CA ALA A 103 6.75 9.75 -11.84
C ALA A 103 6.58 10.45 -13.20
N ASP A 104 7.56 10.30 -14.09
CA ASP A 104 7.43 10.69 -15.50
C ASP A 104 6.36 9.84 -16.20
N ARG A 105 5.51 10.48 -17.01
CA ARG A 105 4.34 9.84 -17.62
C ARG A 105 4.71 8.74 -18.63
N ALA A 106 5.73 8.98 -19.45
CA ALA A 106 6.12 8.05 -20.50
C ALA A 106 6.86 6.85 -19.91
N GLU A 107 7.77 7.11 -18.96
CA GLU A 107 8.48 6.07 -18.21
C GLU A 107 7.50 5.19 -17.41
N SER A 108 6.53 5.80 -16.73
CA SER A 108 5.48 5.08 -16.01
C SER A 108 4.62 4.22 -16.93
N ALA A 109 4.26 4.72 -18.12
CA ALA A 109 3.47 3.94 -19.08
C ALA A 109 4.19 2.68 -19.53
N ALA A 110 5.47 2.80 -19.90
CA ALA A 110 6.30 1.68 -20.32
C ALA A 110 6.50 0.67 -19.18
N MET A 111 6.79 1.15 -17.97
CA MET A 111 6.97 0.32 -16.78
C MET A 111 5.71 -0.51 -16.47
N PHE A 112 4.54 0.12 -16.41
CA PHE A 112 3.29 -0.59 -16.14
C PHE A 112 2.95 -1.60 -17.25
N ALA A 113 3.19 -1.26 -18.51
CA ALA A 113 2.95 -2.17 -19.62
C ALA A 113 3.89 -3.38 -19.60
N GLU A 114 5.18 -3.19 -19.27
CA GLU A 114 6.14 -4.27 -19.06
C GLU A 114 5.74 -5.15 -17.88
N ARG A 115 5.28 -4.54 -16.78
CA ARG A 115 4.81 -5.26 -15.60
C ARG A 115 3.65 -6.20 -15.93
N ASP A 116 2.62 -5.68 -16.60
CA ASP A 116 1.46 -6.47 -17.01
C ASP A 116 1.88 -7.61 -17.95
N ARG A 117 2.74 -7.33 -18.95
CA ARG A 117 3.28 -8.34 -19.89
C ARG A 117 4.09 -9.42 -19.18
N THR A 118 4.94 -9.05 -18.22
CA THR A 118 5.78 -9.99 -17.46
C THR A 118 4.93 -10.92 -16.61
N LEU A 119 3.89 -10.38 -15.95
CA LEU A 119 2.94 -11.17 -15.16
C LEU A 119 2.22 -12.19 -16.06
N GLU A 120 1.73 -11.75 -17.22
CA GLU A 120 1.01 -12.58 -18.19
C GLU A 120 1.87 -13.66 -18.85
N ALA A 121 3.12 -13.32 -19.21
CA ALA A 121 4.06 -14.25 -19.82
C ALA A 121 4.41 -15.42 -18.89
N ASN A 122 4.23 -15.27 -17.57
CA ASN A 122 4.47 -16.32 -16.58
C ASN A 122 3.23 -17.18 -16.25
N ARG A 123 2.10 -17.05 -16.98
CA ARG A 123 0.83 -17.72 -16.63
C ARG A 123 0.93 -19.24 -16.44
N ASP A 124 1.88 -19.89 -17.12
CA ASP A 124 2.08 -21.34 -17.06
C ASP A 124 3.09 -21.77 -15.97
N GLY A 125 3.73 -20.81 -15.29
CA GLY A 125 4.72 -21.00 -14.23
C GLY A 125 4.19 -20.81 -12.80
N GLU A 126 5.12 -20.76 -11.85
CA GLU A 126 4.85 -20.53 -10.41
C GLU A 126 5.01 -19.04 -10.07
N TYR A 127 4.27 -18.59 -9.06
CA TYR A 127 4.29 -17.21 -8.54
C TYR A 127 4.55 -17.20 -7.05
N VAL A 128 5.39 -16.27 -6.59
CA VAL A 128 5.67 -16.04 -5.17
C VAL A 128 5.48 -14.55 -4.86
N LEU A 129 4.46 -14.23 -4.09
CA LEU A 129 4.08 -12.87 -3.75
C LEU A 129 4.64 -12.51 -2.37
N TRP A 130 5.40 -11.41 -2.27
CA TRP A 130 6.04 -10.93 -1.04
C TRP A 130 5.42 -9.59 -0.65
N PHE A 131 4.63 -9.57 0.41
CA PHE A 131 3.82 -8.43 0.79
C PHE A 131 3.68 -8.28 2.30
N GLU A 132 3.16 -7.13 2.71
CA GLU A 132 2.99 -6.71 4.09
C GLU A 132 1.50 -6.64 4.46
N ALA A 133 1.22 -6.51 5.75
CA ALA A 133 -0.14 -6.56 6.28
C ALA A 133 -0.96 -5.26 6.06
N ASP A 134 -0.34 -4.19 5.59
CA ASP A 134 -0.95 -2.87 5.52
C ASP A 134 -1.87 -2.68 4.28
N LEU A 135 -2.63 -1.58 4.27
CA LEU A 135 -3.60 -1.30 3.21
C LEU A 135 -2.97 -1.15 1.81
N TYR A 136 -1.77 -0.59 1.70
CA TYR A 136 -1.09 -0.42 0.41
C TYR A 136 -0.83 -1.78 -0.22
N ASP A 137 -0.29 -2.71 0.57
CA ASP A 137 0.02 -4.07 0.13
C ASP A 137 -1.22 -4.93 -0.13
N GLN A 138 -2.22 -4.87 0.77
CA GLN A 138 -3.43 -5.68 0.60
C GLN A 138 -4.22 -5.30 -0.67
N LEU A 139 -4.23 -4.03 -1.08
CA LEU A 139 -4.85 -3.63 -2.35
C LEU A 139 -4.09 -4.15 -3.58
N GLN A 140 -2.75 -4.19 -3.52
CA GLN A 140 -1.96 -4.75 -4.62
C GLN A 140 -2.12 -6.27 -4.71
N ILE A 141 -2.15 -6.98 -3.58
CA ILE A 141 -2.41 -8.42 -3.53
C ILE A 141 -3.71 -8.75 -4.26
N ILE A 142 -4.83 -8.10 -3.92
CA ILE A 142 -6.12 -8.43 -4.55
C ILE A 142 -6.13 -8.11 -6.05
N GLN A 143 -5.43 -7.06 -6.50
CA GLN A 143 -5.29 -6.74 -7.92
C GLN A 143 -4.53 -7.83 -8.66
N ILE A 144 -3.37 -8.24 -8.12
CA ILE A 144 -2.53 -9.28 -8.71
C ILE A 144 -3.30 -10.60 -8.77
N LEU A 145 -3.90 -11.01 -7.65
CA LEU A 145 -4.62 -12.27 -7.56
C LEU A 145 -5.85 -12.32 -8.47
N ALA A 146 -6.61 -11.24 -8.57
CA ALA A 146 -7.71 -11.16 -9.53
C ALA A 146 -7.19 -11.29 -10.98
N ARG A 147 -6.06 -10.66 -11.31
CA ARG A 147 -5.46 -10.80 -12.65
C ARG A 147 -4.96 -12.23 -12.92
N LEU A 148 -4.35 -12.89 -11.93
CA LEU A 148 -3.93 -14.28 -12.07
C LEU A 148 -5.12 -15.24 -12.22
N ALA A 149 -6.24 -14.97 -11.53
CA ALA A 149 -7.48 -15.71 -11.72
C ALA A 149 -8.05 -15.55 -13.14
N GLU A 150 -8.07 -14.33 -13.69
CA GLU A 150 -8.49 -14.05 -15.08
C GLU A 150 -7.60 -14.78 -16.11
N LEU A 151 -6.30 -14.92 -15.83
CA LEU A 151 -5.35 -15.64 -16.68
C LEU A 151 -5.46 -17.17 -16.55
N GLY A 152 -6.32 -17.69 -15.67
CA GLY A 152 -6.50 -19.12 -15.46
C GLY A 152 -5.37 -19.78 -14.65
N VAL A 153 -4.57 -19.00 -13.93
CA VAL A 153 -3.48 -19.55 -13.10
C VAL A 153 -4.09 -20.34 -11.94
N PRO A 154 -3.77 -21.64 -11.78
CA PRO A 154 -4.30 -22.43 -10.68
C PRO A 154 -3.82 -21.88 -9.33
N ALA A 155 -4.71 -21.75 -8.34
CA ALA A 155 -4.35 -21.24 -7.01
C ALA A 155 -3.15 -21.97 -6.38
N ARG A 156 -3.05 -23.28 -6.60
CA ARG A 156 -1.92 -24.11 -6.15
C ARG A 156 -0.56 -23.69 -6.72
N ARG A 157 -0.49 -22.81 -7.73
CA ARG A 157 0.76 -22.26 -8.29
C ARG A 157 1.14 -20.89 -7.74
N ILE A 158 0.38 -20.40 -6.77
CA ILE A 158 0.54 -19.08 -6.18
C ILE A 158 0.89 -19.27 -4.71
N THR A 159 2.06 -18.82 -4.31
CA THR A 159 2.50 -18.75 -2.93
C THR A 159 2.46 -17.30 -2.48
N LEU A 160 1.85 -17.01 -1.33
CA LEU A 160 1.85 -15.71 -0.70
C LEU A 160 2.69 -15.77 0.59
N ILE A 161 3.73 -14.95 0.64
CA ILE A 161 4.50 -14.64 1.84
C ILE A 161 4.02 -13.26 2.30
N CYS A 162 3.19 -13.25 3.33
CA CYS A 162 2.60 -12.02 3.85
C CYS A 162 2.78 -11.94 5.36
N ILE A 163 3.40 -10.84 5.82
CA ILE A 163 3.82 -10.65 7.19
C ILE A 163 3.38 -9.29 7.72
N GLY A 164 2.93 -9.25 8.97
CA GLY A 164 2.56 -8.02 9.66
C GLY A 164 3.47 -7.65 10.82
N GLU A 165 4.30 -8.59 11.28
CA GLU A 165 5.15 -8.47 12.47
C GLU A 165 6.35 -9.38 12.32
N HIS A 166 7.52 -8.95 12.81
CA HIS A 166 8.73 -9.79 12.82
C HIS A 166 9.37 -9.80 14.22
N PRO A 167 9.73 -10.97 14.78
CA PRO A 167 10.43 -11.04 16.05
C PRO A 167 11.69 -10.17 16.06
N GLY A 168 11.87 -9.39 17.13
CA GLY A 168 13.04 -8.52 17.31
C GLY A 168 12.95 -7.15 16.64
N ILE A 169 11.87 -6.82 15.93
CA ILE A 169 11.63 -5.47 15.38
C ILE A 169 10.34 -4.90 15.98
N ALA A 170 10.49 -3.97 16.92
CA ALA A 170 9.35 -3.24 17.47
C ALA A 170 8.75 -2.32 16.41
N ARG A 171 7.42 -2.29 16.28
CA ARG A 171 6.71 -1.52 15.24
C ARG A 171 7.25 -1.82 13.84
N PHE A 172 7.26 -3.12 13.50
CA PHE A 172 7.68 -3.60 12.20
C PHE A 172 6.96 -2.84 11.09
N GLY A 173 7.74 -2.16 10.24
CA GLY A 173 7.25 -1.28 9.19
C GLY A 173 7.27 -1.91 7.80
N GLY A 174 7.78 -3.13 7.66
CA GLY A 174 7.77 -3.85 6.40
C GLY A 174 9.02 -4.71 6.13
N LEU A 175 8.93 -5.55 5.10
CA LEU A 175 9.97 -6.42 4.57
C LEU A 175 11.27 -5.68 4.25
N GLY A 176 11.21 -4.40 3.88
CA GLY A 176 12.40 -3.56 3.67
C GLY A 176 13.28 -3.34 4.91
N GLN A 177 12.78 -3.67 6.11
CA GLN A 177 13.56 -3.64 7.36
C GLN A 177 14.31 -4.96 7.62
N LEU A 178 14.04 -6.01 6.86
CA LEU A 178 14.63 -7.33 7.05
C LEU A 178 15.92 -7.49 6.27
N THR A 179 16.89 -8.19 6.87
CA THR A 179 18.09 -8.61 6.15
C THR A 179 17.76 -9.73 5.15
N ALA A 180 18.63 -9.93 4.16
CA ALA A 180 18.50 -11.05 3.24
C ALA A 180 18.46 -12.42 3.96
N GLU A 181 19.15 -12.57 5.10
CA GLU A 181 19.06 -13.76 5.95
C GLU A 181 17.66 -13.95 6.54
N GLN A 182 17.07 -12.90 7.11
CA GLN A 182 15.73 -12.96 7.70
C GLN A 182 14.67 -13.24 6.63
N LEU A 183 14.79 -12.62 5.45
CA LEU A 183 13.91 -12.88 4.31
C LEU A 183 13.96 -14.35 3.86
N ARG A 184 15.14 -15.00 3.93
CA ARG A 184 15.29 -16.43 3.58
C ARG A 184 14.57 -17.37 4.54
N GLU A 185 14.27 -16.92 5.75
CA GLU A 185 13.58 -17.73 6.76
C GLU A 185 12.07 -17.71 6.57
N LEU A 186 11.50 -16.64 6.01
CA LEU A 186 10.06 -16.45 5.86
C LEU A 186 9.32 -17.60 5.17
N PRO A 187 9.82 -18.22 4.07
CA PRO A 187 9.18 -19.36 3.43
C PRO A 187 8.94 -20.56 4.35
N ALA A 188 9.73 -20.72 5.42
CA ALA A 188 9.61 -21.80 6.38
C ALA A 188 8.72 -21.46 7.59
N THR A 189 8.15 -20.26 7.63
CA THR A 189 7.28 -19.80 8.72
C THR A 189 5.81 -19.86 8.33
N ASN A 190 4.93 -19.59 9.30
CA ASN A 190 3.50 -19.39 9.02
C ASN A 190 3.20 -18.12 8.22
N ALA A 191 4.19 -17.26 7.88
CA ALA A 191 3.99 -16.13 6.96
C ALA A 191 3.75 -16.60 5.52
N CYS A 192 4.21 -17.80 5.15
CA CYS A 192 4.12 -18.39 3.83
C CYS A 192 2.90 -19.30 3.71
N ALA A 193 2.08 -19.10 2.67
CA ALA A 193 0.93 -19.94 2.37
C ALA A 193 0.77 -20.15 0.86
N ARG A 194 0.55 -21.40 0.43
CA ARG A 194 0.08 -21.69 -0.93
C ARG A 194 -1.41 -21.37 -0.99
N LEU A 195 -1.87 -20.68 -2.05
CA LEU A 195 -3.26 -20.28 -2.15
C LEU A 195 -4.18 -21.46 -2.44
N THR A 196 -5.36 -21.42 -1.82
CA THR A 196 -6.49 -22.28 -2.18
C THR A 196 -7.38 -21.60 -3.22
N PRO A 197 -8.21 -22.38 -3.96
CA PRO A 197 -9.23 -21.79 -4.83
C PRO A 197 -10.20 -20.85 -4.11
N ALA A 198 -10.46 -21.08 -2.81
CA ALA A 198 -11.31 -20.21 -2.00
C ALA A 198 -10.64 -18.86 -1.73
N ALA A 199 -9.36 -18.84 -1.36
CA ALA A 199 -8.61 -17.60 -1.18
C ALA A 199 -8.51 -16.79 -2.49
N LEU A 200 -8.27 -17.46 -3.62
CA LEU A 200 -8.21 -16.80 -4.93
C LEU A 200 -9.56 -16.17 -5.33
N ARG A 201 -10.68 -16.86 -5.05
CA ARG A 201 -12.02 -16.28 -5.24
C ARG A 201 -12.26 -15.07 -4.33
N LEU A 202 -11.91 -15.17 -3.05
CA LEU A 202 -12.04 -14.05 -2.10
C LEU A 202 -11.27 -12.81 -2.57
N ALA A 203 -10.04 -12.98 -3.07
CA ALA A 203 -9.28 -11.86 -3.64
C ALA A 203 -9.94 -11.25 -4.87
N THR A 204 -10.53 -12.09 -5.73
CA THR A 204 -11.27 -11.65 -6.93
C THR A 204 -12.51 -10.85 -6.55
N ASP A 205 -13.30 -11.33 -5.58
CA ASP A 205 -14.48 -10.66 -5.06
C ASP A 205 -14.11 -9.33 -4.37
N ALA A 206 -13.01 -9.31 -3.61
CA ALA A 206 -12.50 -8.10 -2.98
C ALA A 206 -12.05 -7.06 -4.00
N TRP A 207 -11.38 -7.49 -5.09
CA TRP A 207 -11.00 -6.59 -6.19
C TRP A 207 -12.22 -6.01 -6.91
N ALA A 208 -13.24 -6.84 -7.16
CA ALA A 208 -14.50 -6.37 -7.74
C ALA A 208 -15.22 -5.37 -6.83
N ALA A 209 -15.30 -5.66 -5.52
CA ALA A 209 -15.89 -4.76 -4.53
C ALA A 209 -15.16 -3.42 -4.43
N PHE A 210 -13.82 -3.44 -4.44
CA PHE A 210 -13.01 -2.23 -4.40
C PHE A 210 -13.21 -1.33 -5.63
N ARG A 211 -13.45 -1.92 -6.81
CA ARG A 211 -13.64 -1.21 -8.08
C ARG A 211 -15.09 -0.85 -8.40
N ALA A 212 -16.03 -1.28 -7.57
CA ALA A 212 -17.43 -0.98 -7.75
C ALA A 212 -17.69 0.54 -7.64
N PRO A 213 -18.67 1.09 -8.38
CA PRO A 213 -19.03 2.50 -8.31
C PRO A 213 -19.72 2.88 -6.98
N THR A 214 -20.08 1.89 -6.16
CA THR A 214 -20.64 2.04 -4.81
C THR A 214 -19.84 1.18 -3.83
N PRO A 215 -19.79 1.54 -2.53
CA PRO A 215 -18.98 0.85 -1.54
C PRO A 215 -19.69 -0.35 -0.88
N ASP A 216 -20.83 -0.80 -1.39
CA ASP A 216 -21.70 -1.80 -0.75
C ASP A 216 -20.96 -3.11 -0.43
N GLY A 217 -20.01 -3.49 -1.28
CA GLY A 217 -19.19 -4.70 -1.12
C GLY A 217 -18.10 -4.60 -0.05
N LEU A 218 -17.67 -3.40 0.36
CA LEU A 218 -16.51 -3.23 1.24
C LEU A 218 -16.73 -3.87 2.62
N ARG A 219 -17.95 -3.77 3.16
CA ARG A 219 -18.30 -4.36 4.47
C ARG A 219 -18.18 -5.88 4.46
N ALA A 220 -18.60 -6.54 3.38
CA ALA A 220 -18.50 -7.98 3.24
C ALA A 220 -17.03 -8.44 3.22
N VAL A 221 -16.16 -7.69 2.55
CA VAL A 221 -14.71 -7.96 2.51
C VAL A 221 -14.07 -7.74 3.88
N ALA A 222 -14.40 -6.65 4.58
CA ALA A 222 -13.93 -6.38 5.95
C ALA A 222 -14.32 -7.50 6.94
N GLY A 223 -15.50 -8.09 6.75
CA GLY A 223 -16.01 -9.22 7.53
C GLY A 223 -15.40 -10.58 7.15
N SER A 224 -14.67 -10.69 6.04
CA SER A 224 -14.13 -11.96 5.55
C SER A 224 -13.00 -12.50 6.43
N ARG A 225 -12.79 -13.82 6.40
CA ARG A 225 -11.70 -14.51 7.10
C ARG A 225 -11.06 -15.53 6.16
N SER A 226 -9.73 -15.51 6.06
CA SER A 226 -8.94 -16.46 5.29
C SER A 226 -7.60 -16.69 5.99
N GLY A 227 -7.13 -17.94 6.01
CA GLY A 227 -5.83 -18.29 6.58
C GLY A 227 -4.67 -17.79 5.73
N GLU A 228 -4.89 -17.61 4.42
CA GLU A 228 -3.92 -17.10 3.46
C GLU A 228 -3.97 -15.57 3.38
N LEU A 229 -5.17 -14.99 3.23
CA LEU A 229 -5.41 -13.54 3.14
C LEU A 229 -5.74 -12.92 4.51
N ARG A 230 -4.86 -13.15 5.48
CA ARG A 230 -5.10 -12.87 6.91
C ARG A 230 -5.41 -11.42 7.23
N PHE A 231 -4.83 -10.50 6.49
CA PHE A 231 -4.90 -9.06 6.75
C PHE A 231 -5.94 -8.34 5.89
N LEU A 232 -6.60 -9.05 4.97
CA LEU A 232 -7.54 -8.45 4.02
C LEU A 232 -8.72 -7.77 4.73
N GLY A 233 -9.30 -8.42 5.72
CA GLY A 233 -10.43 -7.87 6.48
C GLY A 233 -10.06 -6.58 7.22
N GLU A 234 -8.90 -6.57 7.89
CA GLU A 234 -8.37 -5.40 8.61
C GLU A 234 -8.09 -4.24 7.65
N ALA A 235 -7.48 -4.52 6.49
CA ALA A 235 -7.22 -3.50 5.48
C ALA A 235 -8.50 -2.89 4.92
N PHE A 236 -9.55 -3.69 4.65
CA PHE A 236 -10.83 -3.16 4.15
C PHE A 236 -11.63 -2.42 5.21
N ASP A 237 -11.55 -2.80 6.49
CA ASP A 237 -12.06 -1.96 7.59
C ASP A 237 -11.35 -0.61 7.58
N ARG A 238 -10.01 -0.62 7.53
CA ARG A 238 -9.22 0.61 7.50
C ARG A 238 -9.50 1.48 6.29
N LEU A 239 -9.69 0.89 5.11
CA LEU A 239 -10.09 1.58 3.87
C LEU A 239 -11.47 2.23 4.02
N SER A 240 -12.42 1.55 4.68
CA SER A 240 -13.77 2.08 4.89
C SER A 240 -13.75 3.36 5.75
N ARG A 241 -12.77 3.50 6.64
CA ARG A 241 -12.53 4.70 7.45
C ARG A 241 -11.89 5.87 6.66
N GLU A 242 -11.57 5.69 5.38
CA GLU A 242 -11.16 6.78 4.49
C GLU A 242 -12.34 7.56 3.89
N TYR A 243 -13.55 7.03 4.01
CA TYR A 243 -14.75 7.79 3.68
C TYR A 243 -14.95 8.92 4.69
N PRO A 244 -15.49 10.08 4.26
CA PRO A 244 -15.81 11.18 5.15
C PRO A 244 -16.69 10.73 6.30
N ALA A 245 -16.29 11.01 7.53
CA ALA A 245 -17.10 10.64 8.68
C ALA A 245 -18.42 11.43 8.73
N THR A 246 -19.44 10.84 9.36
CA THR A 246 -20.74 11.50 9.59
C THR A 246 -20.61 12.70 10.52
N ARG A 247 -19.67 12.66 11.46
CA ARG A 247 -19.48 13.67 12.51
C ARG A 247 -18.86 14.98 12.02
N ASP A 248 -17.81 14.89 11.22
CA ASP A 248 -16.95 16.04 10.86
C ASP A 248 -16.53 16.06 9.39
N GLY A 249 -16.94 15.08 8.59
CA GLY A 249 -16.60 15.00 7.18
C GLY A 249 -15.11 14.73 6.90
N LEU A 250 -14.31 14.39 7.90
CA LEU A 250 -12.92 14.00 7.73
C LEU A 250 -12.81 12.50 7.47
N SER A 251 -11.86 12.10 6.63
CA SER A 251 -11.32 10.74 6.68
C SER A 251 -10.54 10.51 7.97
N LEU A 252 -10.33 9.24 8.36
CA LEU A 252 -9.50 8.91 9.53
C LEU A 252 -8.08 9.44 9.38
N THR A 253 -7.50 9.39 8.19
CA THR A 253 -6.15 9.93 7.93
C THR A 253 -6.09 11.44 8.13
N GLU A 254 -7.02 12.21 7.54
CA GLU A 254 -7.08 13.67 7.73
C GLU A 254 -7.25 14.02 9.21
N ARG A 255 -8.14 13.31 9.91
CA ARG A 255 -8.35 13.51 11.34
C ARG A 255 -7.09 13.27 12.16
N ARG A 256 -6.33 12.21 11.87
CA ARG A 256 -5.06 11.91 12.56
C ARG A 256 -4.00 12.98 12.29
N ILE A 257 -3.93 13.49 11.05
CA ILE A 257 -3.02 14.59 10.69
C ILE A 257 -3.40 15.87 11.45
N LEU A 258 -4.66 16.28 11.42
CA LEU A 258 -5.12 17.48 12.13
C LEU A 258 -4.90 17.36 13.65
N ALA A 259 -5.17 16.18 14.22
CA ALA A 259 -4.89 15.91 15.63
C ALA A 259 -3.40 15.98 15.96
N ALA A 260 -2.52 15.47 15.09
CA ALA A 260 -1.08 15.58 15.30
C ALA A 260 -0.61 17.05 15.32
N VAL A 261 -1.15 17.89 14.43
CA VAL A 261 -0.87 19.33 14.40
C VAL A 261 -1.44 20.03 15.64
N ALA A 262 -2.66 19.68 16.06
CA ALA A 262 -3.27 20.17 17.30
C ALA A 262 -2.42 19.83 18.54
N ASP A 263 -1.82 18.63 18.56
CA ASP A 263 -0.91 18.15 19.61
C ASP A 263 0.53 18.71 19.47
N GLY A 264 0.74 19.72 18.64
CA GLY A 264 2.01 20.44 18.52
C GLY A 264 3.00 19.90 17.47
N ALA A 265 2.54 19.15 16.47
CA ALA A 265 3.37 18.91 15.28
C ALA A 265 3.45 20.19 14.43
N THR A 266 4.60 20.84 14.44
CA THR A 266 4.80 22.14 13.78
C THR A 266 5.29 22.03 12.33
N SER A 267 5.60 20.84 11.84
CA SER A 267 6.00 20.59 10.44
C SER A 267 5.22 19.44 9.83
N ALA A 268 5.14 19.41 8.50
CA ALA A 268 4.51 18.34 7.74
C ALA A 268 5.14 16.97 8.02
N GLU A 269 6.47 16.89 8.09
CA GLU A 269 7.18 15.66 8.47
C GLU A 269 6.79 15.18 9.87
N THR A 270 6.75 16.08 10.86
CA THR A 270 6.38 15.71 12.23
C THR A 270 4.91 15.26 12.30
N ALA A 271 4.03 15.94 11.57
CA ALA A 271 2.62 15.58 11.51
C ALA A 271 2.42 14.21 10.86
N PHE A 272 3.14 13.92 9.77
CA PHE A 272 3.15 12.61 9.10
C PHE A 272 3.62 11.51 10.07
N VAL A 273 4.78 11.68 10.72
CA VAL A 273 5.32 10.68 11.66
C VAL A 273 4.36 10.43 12.82
N ARG A 274 3.79 11.48 13.42
CA ARG A 274 2.86 11.34 14.55
C ARG A 274 1.52 10.73 14.14
N ALA A 275 0.99 11.07 12.97
CA ALA A 275 -0.21 10.46 12.42
C ALA A 275 0.01 8.96 12.14
N GLY A 276 1.14 8.61 11.50
CA GLY A 276 1.53 7.23 11.23
C GLY A 276 1.77 6.42 12.50
N ALA A 277 2.29 7.02 13.57
CA ALA A 277 2.47 6.35 14.86
C ALA A 277 1.16 5.96 15.56
N ARG A 278 0.01 6.48 15.11
CA ARG A 278 -1.35 6.11 15.54
C ARG A 278 -2.03 5.10 14.60
N GLU A 279 -1.37 4.73 13.51
CA GLU A 279 -1.84 3.70 12.60
C GLU A 279 -1.44 2.31 13.12
N THR A 280 -2.37 1.35 13.13
CA THR A 280 -2.05 -0.03 13.51
C THR A 280 -1.05 -0.64 12.53
N ARG A 281 -1.22 -0.34 11.24
CA ARG A 281 -0.36 -0.76 10.13
C ARG A 281 -0.11 0.43 9.20
N PRO A 282 1.00 1.18 9.39
CA PRO A 282 1.34 2.31 8.54
C PRO A 282 1.38 1.89 7.06
N TYR A 283 0.56 2.52 6.22
CA TYR A 283 0.49 2.25 4.76
C TYR A 283 0.74 3.49 3.90
N LEU A 284 0.60 4.67 4.50
CA LEU A 284 0.60 5.93 3.78
C LEU A 284 2.03 6.42 3.58
N GLY A 285 2.39 6.72 2.33
CA GLY A 285 3.64 7.41 2.00
C GLY A 285 3.59 8.90 2.32
N ASP A 286 4.76 9.50 2.52
CA ASP A 286 4.91 10.94 2.79
C ASP A 286 4.32 11.82 1.68
N THR A 287 4.50 11.43 0.42
CA THR A 287 3.99 12.17 -0.75
C THR A 287 2.46 12.26 -0.72
N SER A 288 1.76 11.16 -0.47
CA SER A 288 0.30 11.14 -0.33
C SER A 288 -0.16 11.94 0.89
N SER A 289 0.57 11.83 2.00
CA SER A 289 0.30 12.60 3.22
C SER A 289 0.45 14.10 2.99
N PHE A 290 1.52 14.55 2.34
CA PHE A 290 1.76 15.97 2.06
C PHE A 290 0.75 16.51 1.06
N ALA A 291 0.36 15.74 0.03
CA ALA A 291 -0.72 16.12 -0.86
C ALA A 291 -2.07 16.29 -0.13
N MET A 292 -2.34 15.48 0.90
CA MET A 292 -3.53 15.62 1.74
C MET A 292 -3.48 16.87 2.62
N MET A 293 -2.32 17.16 3.22
CA MET A 293 -2.09 18.41 3.97
C MET A 293 -2.24 19.64 3.06
N ASP A 294 -1.71 19.58 1.85
CA ASP A 294 -1.81 20.62 0.83
C ASP A 294 -3.26 20.91 0.46
N ARG A 295 -4.10 19.88 0.25
CA ARG A 295 -5.54 20.04 0.02
C ARG A 295 -6.25 20.71 1.22
N MET A 296 -5.92 20.32 2.45
CA MET A 296 -6.51 20.93 3.65
C MET A 296 -6.07 22.39 3.85
N ALA A 297 -4.89 22.77 3.36
CA ALA A 297 -4.36 24.13 3.43
C ALA A 297 -4.88 25.04 2.29
N SER A 298 -5.13 24.48 1.11
CA SER A 298 -5.58 25.21 -0.09
C SER A 298 -7.09 25.20 -0.30
N ALA A 299 -7.85 24.52 0.57
CA ALA A 299 -9.31 24.49 0.50
C ALA A 299 -9.94 25.90 0.64
N PRO A 300 -11.15 26.14 0.10
CA PRO A 300 -11.82 27.45 0.20
C PRO A 300 -11.95 27.98 1.63
N VAL A 301 -12.16 27.08 2.60
CA VAL A 301 -12.10 27.35 4.03
C VAL A 301 -11.01 26.45 4.65
N PRO A 302 -9.74 26.92 4.70
CA PRO A 302 -8.60 26.10 5.08
C PRO A 302 -8.71 25.50 6.49
N LEU A 303 -8.33 24.24 6.65
CA LEU A 303 -8.20 23.57 7.95
C LEU A 303 -6.78 23.68 8.52
N LEU A 304 -5.79 23.85 7.64
CA LEU A 304 -4.40 24.11 7.97
C LEU A 304 -3.97 25.45 7.39
N SER A 305 -3.04 26.12 8.06
CA SER A 305 -2.24 27.20 7.48
C SER A 305 -0.80 26.73 7.38
N ILE A 306 -0.12 27.10 6.30
CA ILE A 306 1.24 26.66 5.97
C ILE A 306 2.23 27.81 6.01
N GLU A 307 3.49 27.52 6.34
CA GLU A 307 4.59 28.47 6.34
C GLU A 307 5.83 27.86 5.63
N PRO A 308 6.38 28.52 4.60
CA PRO A 308 5.89 29.74 3.95
C PRO A 308 4.53 29.53 3.24
N ALA A 309 3.74 30.61 3.15
CA ALA A 309 2.48 30.60 2.41
C ALA A 309 2.71 30.34 0.91
N ASP A 310 1.65 29.89 0.22
CA ASP A 310 1.60 29.73 -1.24
C ASP A 310 2.65 28.78 -1.86
N ARG A 311 3.17 27.84 -1.07
CA ARG A 311 4.00 26.73 -1.56
C ARG A 311 3.28 25.41 -1.38
N ARG A 312 3.57 24.44 -2.26
CA ARG A 312 3.14 23.06 -2.00
C ARG A 312 3.77 22.56 -0.70
N VAL A 313 2.99 21.78 0.05
CA VAL A 313 3.49 21.13 1.25
C VAL A 313 4.60 20.13 0.89
N ASP A 314 5.73 20.29 1.55
CA ASP A 314 6.85 19.36 1.59
C ASP A 314 7.23 19.05 3.05
N ARG A 315 8.23 18.18 3.25
CA ARG A 315 8.66 17.75 4.60
C ARG A 315 9.01 18.91 5.55
N GLY A 316 9.55 20.00 5.02
CA GLY A 316 10.01 21.16 5.79
C GLY A 316 8.93 22.22 6.02
N THR A 317 7.77 22.06 5.40
CA THR A 317 6.67 23.03 5.49
C THR A 317 6.12 23.10 6.91
N GLY A 318 6.07 24.32 7.46
CA GLY A 318 5.48 24.59 8.75
C GLY A 318 3.97 24.45 8.71
N LEU A 319 3.37 23.81 9.71
CA LEU A 319 1.92 23.60 9.81
C LEU A 319 1.37 24.24 11.08
N ARG A 320 0.20 24.89 10.95
CA ARG A 320 -0.61 25.32 12.09
C ARG A 320 -2.09 25.00 11.82
N LEU A 321 -2.79 24.59 12.87
CA LEU A 321 -4.23 24.37 12.80
C LEU A 321 -4.96 25.72 12.73
N THR A 322 -5.89 25.86 11.79
CA THR A 322 -6.73 27.08 11.71
C THR A 322 -7.87 27.01 12.73
N GLY A 323 -8.55 28.14 12.98
CA GLY A 323 -9.78 28.14 13.79
C GLY A 323 -10.87 27.24 13.19
N THR A 324 -10.97 27.17 11.85
CA THR A 324 -11.89 26.24 11.19
C THR A 324 -11.43 24.78 11.37
N GLY A 325 -10.13 24.51 11.21
CA GLY A 325 -9.55 23.18 11.45
C GLY A 325 -9.86 22.66 12.85
N ALA A 326 -9.74 23.52 13.86
CA ALA A 326 -10.10 23.20 15.24
C ALA A 326 -11.59 22.87 15.41
N ARG A 327 -12.50 23.68 14.81
CA ARG A 327 -13.95 23.40 14.87
C ARG A 327 -14.32 22.08 14.17
N VAL A 328 -13.74 21.81 13.00
CA VAL A 328 -13.96 20.55 12.28
C VAL A 328 -13.47 19.37 13.09
N LEU A 329 -12.23 19.43 13.62
CA LEU A 329 -11.67 18.35 14.45
C LEU A 329 -12.52 18.07 15.71
N ALA A 330 -13.10 19.12 16.29
CA ALA A 330 -14.02 19.04 17.42
C ALA A 330 -15.43 18.51 17.05
N GLY A 331 -15.75 18.33 15.77
CA GLY A 331 -17.09 17.92 15.31
C GLY A 331 -18.13 19.05 15.31
N ALA A 332 -17.69 20.32 15.45
CA ALA A 332 -18.56 21.49 15.41
C ALA A 332 -18.80 22.03 14.00
N ALA A 333 -18.12 21.47 12.99
CA ALA A 333 -18.31 21.79 11.59
C ALA A 333 -17.94 20.57 10.72
N ASP A 334 -18.47 20.53 9.50
CA ASP A 334 -18.27 19.44 8.56
C ASP A 334 -17.36 19.86 7.39
N HIS A 335 -16.23 19.16 7.22
CA HIS A 335 -15.25 19.46 6.19
C HIS A 335 -15.85 19.42 4.77
N VAL A 336 -16.59 18.36 4.45
CA VAL A 336 -17.19 18.18 3.11
C VAL A 336 -18.24 19.26 2.83
N THR A 337 -19.03 19.65 3.81
CA THR A 337 -20.03 20.72 3.66
C THR A 337 -19.35 22.07 3.38
N LEU A 338 -18.28 22.38 4.13
CA LEU A 338 -17.54 23.63 4.02
C LEU A 338 -16.70 23.75 2.75
N ASN A 339 -16.03 22.67 2.35
CA ASN A 339 -15.01 22.70 1.31
C ASN A 339 -15.35 21.88 0.07
N GLY A 340 -16.32 20.98 0.16
CA GLY A 340 -16.53 19.93 -0.83
C GLY A 340 -15.46 18.85 -0.77
N ILE A 341 -15.64 17.82 -1.58
CA ILE A 341 -14.64 16.78 -1.83
C ILE A 341 -14.60 16.46 -3.33
N ASP A 342 -13.44 16.05 -3.82
CA ASP A 342 -13.24 15.42 -5.13
C ASP A 342 -12.16 14.35 -4.94
N ARG A 343 -12.60 13.15 -4.53
CA ARG A 343 -11.70 12.06 -4.13
C ARG A 343 -12.23 10.72 -4.64
N TRP A 344 -11.32 9.91 -5.15
CA TRP A 344 -11.60 8.51 -5.49
C TRP A 344 -11.14 7.60 -4.37
N ILE A 345 -11.99 6.63 -4.02
CA ILE A 345 -11.63 5.48 -3.18
C ILE A 345 -11.98 4.24 -3.99
N GLY A 346 -10.98 3.66 -4.64
CA GLY A 346 -11.19 2.59 -5.61
C GLY A 346 -12.09 3.03 -6.76
N GLY A 347 -13.21 2.34 -6.96
CA GLY A 347 -14.21 2.68 -7.97
C GLY A 347 -15.22 3.76 -7.58
N VAL A 348 -15.24 4.20 -6.31
CA VAL A 348 -16.18 5.20 -5.83
C VAL A 348 -15.61 6.60 -5.98
N HIS A 349 -16.32 7.47 -6.70
CA HIS A 349 -15.99 8.89 -6.83
C HIS A 349 -16.84 9.73 -5.88
N LEU A 350 -16.23 10.24 -4.82
CA LEU A 350 -16.85 11.19 -3.91
C LEU A 350 -16.66 12.60 -4.44
N ARG A 351 -17.76 13.27 -4.81
CA ARG A 351 -17.71 14.62 -5.39
C ARG A 351 -18.79 15.54 -4.84
N GLY A 352 -18.42 16.79 -4.57
CA GLY A 352 -19.33 17.87 -4.18
C GLY A 352 -19.37 18.11 -2.67
N ARG A 353 -20.37 18.89 -2.22
CA ARG A 353 -20.55 19.31 -0.82
C ARG A 353 -21.50 18.42 -0.02
N ARG A 354 -22.15 17.47 -0.69
CA ARG A 354 -23.00 16.43 -0.11
C ARG A 354 -22.62 15.15 -0.83
N VAL A 355 -22.15 14.16 -0.07
CA VAL A 355 -21.76 12.86 -0.61
C VAL A 355 -22.68 11.77 -0.06
N PRO A 356 -23.05 10.79 -0.90
CA PRO A 356 -24.01 9.76 -0.52
C PRO A 356 -23.44 8.76 0.50
N TRP A 357 -22.12 8.61 0.61
CA TRP A 357 -21.50 7.59 1.46
C TRP A 357 -20.64 8.25 2.52
N ARG A 358 -20.88 7.90 3.78
CA ARG A 358 -20.13 8.39 4.93
C ARG A 358 -19.84 7.29 5.91
N TRP A 359 -18.72 7.41 6.61
CA TRP A 359 -18.35 6.52 7.70
C TRP A 359 -19.01 6.95 9.01
N ASP A 360 -19.74 6.05 9.65
CA ASP A 360 -20.32 6.28 10.97
C ASP A 360 -19.40 5.67 12.04
N ASP A 361 -18.73 6.54 12.80
CA ASP A 361 -17.80 6.14 13.86
C ASP A 361 -18.50 5.40 15.03
N GLY A 362 -19.81 5.59 15.22
CA GLY A 362 -20.56 4.97 16.33
C GLY A 362 -21.00 3.53 16.04
N THR A 363 -21.32 3.24 14.78
CA THR A 363 -21.68 1.89 14.32
C THR A 363 -20.54 1.15 13.65
N GLU A 364 -19.43 1.83 13.37
CA GLU A 364 -18.31 1.35 12.57
C GLU A 364 -18.76 0.80 11.21
N THR A 365 -19.60 1.57 10.51
CA THR A 365 -20.11 1.18 9.20
C THR A 365 -20.15 2.32 8.20
N LEU A 366 -20.10 1.96 6.91
CA LEU A 366 -20.46 2.87 5.83
C LEU A 366 -21.98 2.94 5.75
N ILE A 367 -22.51 4.16 5.84
CA ILE A 367 -23.92 4.43 5.72
C ILE A 367 -24.17 5.37 4.54
N ARG A 368 -25.41 5.32 4.04
CA ARG A 368 -25.98 6.38 3.22
C ARG A 368 -26.83 7.27 4.14
N PRO A 369 -26.35 8.46 4.54
CA PRO A 369 -27.17 9.36 5.34
C PRO A 369 -28.48 9.66 4.60
N PRO A 370 -29.61 9.77 5.32
CA PRO A 370 -30.85 10.20 4.69
C PRO A 370 -30.61 11.53 3.98
N GLU A 371 -31.18 11.69 2.78
CA GLU A 371 -31.18 12.98 2.11
C GLU A 371 -31.86 13.98 3.03
N ALA A 372 -31.12 14.97 3.53
CA ALA A 372 -31.70 16.03 4.34
C ALA A 372 -32.72 16.77 3.46
N ASP A 373 -33.99 16.71 3.87
CA ASP A 373 -35.10 17.38 3.21
C ASP A 373 -34.73 18.87 3.10
N PRO A 374 -34.75 19.48 1.89
CA PRO A 374 -34.46 20.90 1.72
C PRO A 374 -35.37 21.84 2.54
N GLN A 375 -36.41 21.32 3.22
CA GLN A 375 -37.34 22.09 4.03
C GLN A 375 -37.10 22.09 5.55
N ASP A 376 -36.14 21.35 6.11
CA ASP A 376 -35.93 21.36 7.57
C ASP A 376 -35.13 22.62 8.00
N PRO A 377 -35.74 23.59 8.71
CA PRO A 377 -34.99 24.71 9.26
C PRO A 377 -34.13 24.21 10.43
N PRO A 378 -33.00 24.87 10.72
CA PRO A 378 -32.19 24.53 11.88
C PRO A 378 -33.07 24.64 13.14
N HIS A 379 -33.21 23.54 13.87
CA HIS A 379 -33.84 23.53 15.18
C HIS A 379 -33.16 24.60 16.05
N PRO A 380 -33.91 25.53 16.67
CA PRO A 380 -33.33 26.46 17.61
C PRO A 380 -32.88 25.66 18.83
N THR A 381 -31.57 25.67 19.09
CA THR A 381 -30.99 25.21 20.36
C THR A 381 -31.49 26.12 21.49
N PRO A 382 -31.84 25.57 22.67
CA PRO A 382 -32.36 26.33 23.82
C PRO A 382 -31.35 27.28 24.45
#